data_AF-A0A6U4A375-F1
#
_entry.id   AF-A0A6U4A375-F1
#
_cell.length_a   1.000
_cell.length_b   1.000
_cell.length_c   1.000
_cell.angle_alpha   90.00
_cell.angle_beta   90.00
_cell.angle_gamma   90.00
#
_symmetry.space_group_name_H-M   'P 1'
#
loop_
_entity.id
_entity.type
_entity.pdbx_description
1 polymer ?
#
loop_
_entity_poly.entity_id
_entity_poly.type
_entity_poly.pdbx_seq_one_letter_code
_entity_poly.pdbx_strand_id
1 'polypeptide(L)'
;MMTLYPISLLLFVLTTTSPSSAFIVSNQRKTTPTATTKTIWKATRLSSSTSNEPTPPQPQQQNQPVPVMLQPTNTDAEVAEATSILANFDTLQQKFIQTENQGWGGGTSALHFLQNLTPDQREEMKKAVLTLTQRANYERSFDSSHGRIMMGFCCANAYEALAGLKSWVPALNVPRGLLHGMDIDGVPQPLENFGCVYVKYSTGGAMTFSDMRKSGKGFDALWKPGDALLETYDGDFRGVYLNLELEDGVFRQFGVLPTDLFMEQDDDDEWDD
;
A
#
# COMPACT_ATOMS: atom_id res chain seq x y z
N MET A 1 34.12 28.18 -39.10
CA MET A 1 34.12 28.37 -37.64
C MET A 1 33.17 27.33 -37.06
N MET A 2 33.70 26.25 -36.50
CA MET A 2 32.92 25.18 -35.84
C MET A 2 33.01 25.40 -34.34
N THR A 3 31.87 25.62 -33.69
CA THR A 3 31.74 25.79 -32.25
C THR A 3 31.55 24.41 -31.62
N LEU A 4 32.53 23.95 -30.84
CA LEU A 4 32.45 22.75 -30.02
C LEU A 4 31.84 23.12 -28.66
N TYR A 5 30.73 22.50 -28.30
CA TYR A 5 30.16 22.56 -26.95
C TYR A 5 30.75 21.45 -26.09
N PRO A 6 31.19 21.71 -24.84
CA PRO A 6 31.57 20.66 -23.93
C PRO A 6 30.32 19.95 -23.38
N ILE A 7 30.22 18.64 -23.62
CA ILE A 7 29.28 17.75 -22.95
C ILE A 7 29.92 17.35 -21.62
N SER A 8 29.44 17.92 -20.50
CA SER A 8 29.77 17.42 -19.17
C SER A 8 28.97 16.15 -18.90
N LEU A 9 29.65 15.01 -19.00
CA LEU A 9 29.12 13.71 -18.59
C LEU A 9 29.23 13.63 -17.05
N LEU A 10 28.14 13.91 -16.34
CA LEU A 10 28.06 13.72 -14.90
C LEU A 10 27.88 12.22 -14.62
N LEU A 11 28.96 11.57 -14.19
CA LEU A 11 28.98 10.17 -13.79
C LEU A 11 28.33 10.04 -12.40
N PHE A 12 27.05 9.67 -12.34
CA PHE A 12 26.41 9.28 -11.08
C PHE A 12 26.89 7.88 -10.67
N VAL A 13 27.78 7.82 -9.70
CA VAL A 13 28.10 6.58 -8.97
C VAL A 13 27.12 6.48 -7.81
N LEU A 14 25.99 5.79 -8.03
CA LEU A 14 25.09 5.34 -6.97
C LEU A 14 25.66 4.04 -6.38
N THR A 15 26.55 4.16 -5.41
CA THR A 15 26.86 3.05 -4.50
C THR A 15 26.03 3.21 -3.24
N THR A 16 24.83 2.65 -3.23
CA THR A 16 24.11 2.34 -2.00
C THR A 16 23.69 0.88 -2.04
N THR A 17 24.56 0.04 -1.49
CA THR A 17 24.24 -1.33 -1.10
C THR A 17 23.11 -1.30 -0.08
N SER A 18 21.94 -1.76 -0.49
CA SER A 18 20.85 -2.11 0.42
C SER A 18 21.30 -3.28 1.31
N PRO A 19 21.17 -3.19 2.64
CA PRO A 19 21.41 -4.35 3.50
C PRO A 19 20.23 -5.31 3.36
N SER A 20 20.41 -6.39 2.60
CA SER A 20 19.59 -7.59 2.74
C SER A 20 19.76 -8.16 4.15
N SER A 21 18.73 -8.02 4.98
CA SER A 21 18.61 -8.79 6.21
C SER A 21 18.45 -10.28 5.85
N ALA A 22 19.57 -11.01 5.87
CA ALA A 22 19.59 -12.45 5.74
C ALA A 22 19.02 -13.09 7.02
N PHE A 23 17.87 -13.75 6.88
CA PHE A 23 17.31 -14.65 7.90
C PHE A 23 18.28 -15.83 8.08
N ILE A 24 19.04 -15.85 9.17
CA ILE A 24 19.77 -17.05 9.61
C ILE A 24 18.81 -17.89 10.45
N VAL A 25 18.26 -18.94 9.84
CA VAL A 25 17.55 -20.02 10.55
C VAL A 25 18.58 -20.94 11.19
N SER A 26 18.77 -20.85 12.51
CA SER A 26 19.58 -21.81 13.26
C SER A 26 18.77 -23.09 13.49
N ASN A 27 19.16 -24.17 12.81
CA ASN A 27 18.64 -25.52 13.05
C ASN A 27 19.20 -26.07 14.38
N GLN A 28 18.39 -26.02 15.44
CA GLN A 28 18.61 -26.81 16.66
C GLN A 28 17.79 -28.10 16.56
N ARG A 29 18.47 -29.20 16.23
CA ARG A 29 17.95 -30.56 16.39
C ARG A 29 17.69 -30.81 17.87
N LYS A 30 16.48 -31.24 18.23
CA LYS A 30 16.27 -31.95 19.50
C LYS A 30 15.37 -33.16 19.29
N THR A 31 15.82 -34.23 19.91
CA THR A 31 15.47 -35.64 19.76
C THR A 31 14.11 -36.00 20.33
N THR A 32 13.56 -37.08 19.78
CA THR A 32 12.40 -37.88 20.19
C THR A 32 12.35 -38.19 21.69
N PRO A 33 11.14 -38.42 22.22
CA PRO A 33 10.94 -39.71 22.89
C PRO A 33 9.68 -40.45 22.46
N THR A 34 9.86 -41.76 22.38
CA THR A 34 8.92 -42.84 22.17
C THR A 34 7.88 -42.93 23.30
N ALA A 35 6.59 -43.04 22.97
CA ALA A 35 5.63 -43.72 23.82
C ALA A 35 4.48 -44.32 22.99
N THR A 36 4.39 -45.64 23.09
CA THR A 36 3.39 -46.55 22.53
C THR A 36 2.05 -46.40 23.24
N THR A 37 0.92 -46.30 22.52
CA THR A 37 -0.33 -46.93 22.97
C THR A 37 -1.23 -47.30 21.79
N LYS A 38 -1.51 -48.61 21.72
CA LYS A 38 -2.52 -49.23 20.86
C LYS A 38 -3.91 -48.77 21.29
N THR A 39 -4.81 -48.48 20.35
CA THR A 39 -6.23 -48.88 20.51
C THR A 39 -6.84 -49.15 19.15
N ILE A 40 -7.36 -50.37 19.04
CA ILE A 40 -8.10 -50.96 17.94
C ILE A 40 -9.54 -50.48 18.03
N TRP A 41 -10.11 -49.95 16.95
CA TRP A 41 -11.57 -49.84 16.81
C TRP A 41 -12.03 -50.67 15.61
N LYS A 42 -12.83 -51.68 15.92
CA LYS A 42 -13.49 -52.59 15.00
C LYS A 42 -14.61 -51.84 14.29
N ALA A 43 -14.66 -51.97 12.97
CA ALA A 43 -15.82 -51.62 12.17
C ALA A 43 -16.90 -52.70 12.34
N THR A 44 -18.06 -52.32 12.88
CA THR A 44 -19.28 -53.12 12.81
C THR A 44 -20.27 -52.37 11.92
N ARG A 45 -20.51 -52.93 10.73
CA ARG A 45 -21.65 -52.57 9.88
C ARG A 45 -22.91 -53.17 10.48
N LEU A 46 -23.92 -52.35 10.69
CA LEU A 46 -25.31 -52.76 10.84
C LEU A 46 -26.17 -51.85 9.96
N SER A 47 -26.88 -52.50 9.06
CA SER A 47 -27.88 -51.96 8.15
C SER A 47 -29.21 -51.73 8.85
N SER A 48 -29.84 -50.58 8.58
CA SER A 48 -31.25 -50.41 8.16
C SER A 48 -31.86 -49.12 8.71
N SER A 49 -32.29 -48.24 7.80
CA SER A 49 -33.61 -47.57 7.82
C SER A 49 -33.65 -46.46 6.78
N THR A 50 -34.79 -46.41 6.10
CA THR A 50 -35.20 -45.53 5.01
C THR A 50 -35.61 -44.14 5.48
N SER A 51 -35.33 -43.15 4.62
CA SER A 51 -36.26 -42.11 4.11
C SER A 51 -35.88 -40.64 4.35
N ASN A 52 -35.99 -39.91 3.22
CA ASN A 52 -36.23 -38.48 3.01
C ASN A 52 -35.08 -37.51 3.29
N GLU A 53 -34.22 -37.38 2.28
CA GLU A 53 -33.30 -36.25 2.11
C GLU A 53 -34.04 -35.12 1.34
N PRO A 54 -34.20 -33.91 1.92
CA PRO A 54 -34.71 -32.77 1.19
C PRO A 54 -33.61 -32.19 0.28
N THR A 55 -33.94 -31.98 -0.99
CA THR A 55 -33.08 -31.34 -1.98
C THR A 55 -32.66 -29.94 -1.50
N PRO A 56 -31.37 -29.59 -1.47
CA PRO A 56 -30.96 -28.22 -1.17
C PRO A 56 -31.46 -27.29 -2.29
N PRO A 57 -32.00 -26.10 -1.96
CA PRO A 57 -32.40 -25.13 -2.97
C PRO A 57 -31.18 -24.72 -3.79
N GLN A 58 -31.32 -24.73 -5.11
CA GLN A 58 -30.31 -24.21 -6.03
C GLN A 58 -29.96 -22.78 -5.60
N PRO A 59 -28.66 -22.41 -5.52
CA PRO A 59 -28.29 -21.02 -5.32
C PRO A 59 -28.86 -20.23 -6.49
N GLN A 60 -29.78 -19.31 -6.16
CA GLN A 60 -30.22 -18.27 -7.07
C GLN A 60 -28.97 -17.62 -7.64
N GLN A 61 -28.82 -17.66 -8.96
CA GLN A 61 -27.80 -16.89 -9.66
C GLN A 61 -28.00 -15.43 -9.28
N GLN A 62 -27.16 -14.97 -8.35
CA GLN A 62 -27.00 -13.58 -8.01
C GLN A 62 -26.77 -12.84 -9.32
N ASN A 63 -27.65 -11.88 -9.60
CA ASN A 63 -27.48 -10.87 -10.63
C ASN A 63 -26.02 -10.38 -10.60
N GLN A 64 -25.21 -10.83 -11.56
CA GLN A 64 -23.89 -10.24 -11.73
C GLN A 64 -24.12 -8.80 -12.19
N PRO A 65 -23.52 -7.81 -11.51
CA PRO A 65 -23.56 -6.44 -12.00
C PRO A 65 -22.93 -6.42 -13.38
N VAL A 66 -23.66 -5.85 -14.34
CA VAL A 66 -23.18 -5.60 -15.70
C VAL A 66 -21.89 -4.78 -15.55
N PRO A 67 -20.76 -5.18 -16.16
CA PRO A 67 -19.54 -4.40 -16.10
C PRO A 67 -19.81 -3.07 -16.77
N VAL A 68 -19.88 -2.02 -15.95
CA VAL A 68 -19.85 -0.64 -16.44
C VAL A 68 -18.53 -0.50 -17.17
N MET A 69 -18.58 -0.37 -18.49
CA MET A 69 -17.41 -0.02 -19.29
C MET A 69 -16.93 1.34 -18.80
N LEU A 70 -15.96 1.34 -17.89
CA LEU A 70 -15.15 2.51 -17.58
C LEU A 70 -14.52 2.91 -18.91
N GLN A 71 -14.82 4.12 -19.38
CA GLN A 71 -14.04 4.72 -20.46
C GLN A 71 -12.62 4.96 -19.94
N PRO A 72 -11.59 4.95 -20.81
CA PRO A 72 -10.24 5.36 -20.39
C PRO A 72 -10.36 6.77 -19.81
N THR A 73 -10.21 6.90 -18.49
CA THR A 73 -10.52 8.16 -17.80
C THR A 73 -9.47 9.22 -18.09
N ASN A 74 -8.24 8.82 -18.38
CA ASN A 74 -7.09 9.69 -18.63
C ASN A 74 -6.27 9.20 -19.83
N THR A 75 -5.86 10.14 -20.67
CA THR A 75 -4.93 9.98 -21.80
C THR A 75 -3.49 9.82 -21.32
N ASP A 76 -2.62 9.26 -22.18
CA ASP A 76 -1.18 9.14 -21.86
C ASP A 76 -0.51 10.50 -21.60
N ALA A 77 -1.03 11.57 -22.21
CA ALA A 77 -0.59 12.94 -21.98
C ALA A 77 -0.90 13.41 -20.54
N GLU A 78 -2.10 13.14 -20.04
CA GLU A 78 -2.50 13.47 -18.66
C GLU A 78 -1.71 12.66 -17.64
N VAL A 79 -1.41 11.39 -17.93
CA VAL A 79 -0.54 10.55 -17.08
C VAL A 79 0.89 11.11 -17.03
N ALA A 80 1.42 11.53 -18.17
CA ALA A 80 2.75 12.14 -18.24
C ALA A 80 2.81 13.48 -17.50
N GLU A 81 1.78 14.31 -17.65
CA GLU A 81 1.64 15.60 -16.93
C GLU A 81 1.56 15.37 -15.42
N ALA A 82 0.68 14.50 -14.94
CA ALA A 82 0.56 14.16 -13.53
C ALA A 82 1.87 13.59 -12.94
N THR A 83 2.56 12.74 -13.69
CA THR A 83 3.90 12.23 -13.33
C THR A 83 4.90 13.38 -13.19
N SER A 84 4.90 14.33 -14.13
CA SER A 84 5.79 15.49 -14.10
C SER A 84 5.51 16.42 -12.92
N ILE A 85 4.24 16.63 -12.56
CA ILE A 85 3.84 17.45 -11.41
C ILE A 85 4.42 16.85 -10.12
N LEU A 86 4.18 15.56 -9.87
CA LEU A 86 4.69 14.90 -8.65
C LEU A 86 6.22 14.81 -8.63
N ALA A 87 6.87 14.52 -9.76
CA ALA A 87 8.32 14.51 -9.85
C ALA A 87 8.95 15.89 -9.58
N ASN A 88 8.26 16.97 -9.98
CA ASN A 88 8.68 18.33 -9.66
C ASN A 88 8.57 18.60 -8.15
N PHE A 89 7.48 18.16 -7.51
CA PHE A 89 7.34 18.26 -6.04
C PHE A 89 8.46 17.51 -5.31
N ASP A 90 8.77 16.28 -5.71
CA ASP A 90 9.88 15.53 -5.13
C ASP A 90 11.21 16.29 -5.31
N THR A 91 11.45 16.84 -6.50
CA THR A 91 12.66 17.63 -6.77
C THR A 91 12.75 18.88 -5.88
N LEU A 92 11.64 19.59 -5.66
CA LEU A 92 11.59 20.75 -4.78
C LEU A 92 11.80 20.36 -3.32
N GLN A 93 11.16 19.28 -2.86
CA GLN A 93 11.33 18.75 -1.51
C GLN A 93 12.80 18.33 -1.26
N GLN A 94 13.42 17.62 -2.20
CA GLN A 94 14.83 17.21 -2.08
C GLN A 94 15.77 18.41 -2.04
N LYS A 95 15.53 19.47 -2.84
CA LYS A 95 16.30 20.72 -2.75
C LYS A 95 16.12 21.41 -1.40
N PHE A 96 14.91 21.39 -0.85
CA PHE A 96 14.62 21.93 0.47
C PHE A 96 15.38 21.17 1.56
N ILE A 97 15.32 19.83 1.56
CA ILE A 97 16.05 18.95 2.49
C ILE A 97 17.57 19.17 2.41
N GLN A 98 18.11 19.37 1.21
CA GLN A 98 19.55 19.65 1.03
C GLN A 98 19.96 21.01 1.61
N THR A 99 19.05 21.98 1.62
CA THR A 99 19.30 23.34 2.13
C THR A 99 19.12 23.39 3.65
N GLU A 100 18.05 22.77 4.14
CA GLU A 100 17.74 22.62 5.54
C GLU A 100 17.81 21.14 5.87
N ASN A 101 18.93 20.63 6.38
CA ASN A 101 19.09 19.20 6.68
C ASN A 101 18.81 18.92 8.17
N GLN A 102 17.54 18.79 8.53
CA GLN A 102 17.06 18.50 9.89
C GLN A 102 16.40 17.12 9.98
N GLY A 103 16.59 16.46 11.12
CA GLY A 103 16.13 15.09 11.33
C GLY A 103 16.97 14.05 10.59
N TRP A 104 16.76 12.78 10.92
CA TRP A 104 17.48 11.67 10.32
C TRP A 104 17.10 11.53 8.84
N GLY A 105 18.09 11.67 7.96
CA GLY A 105 17.88 11.63 6.51
C GLY A 105 17.06 12.79 5.94
N GLY A 106 16.86 13.88 6.71
CA GLY A 106 16.06 15.02 6.27
C GLY A 106 14.56 14.91 6.56
N GLY A 107 14.12 13.96 7.38
CA GLY A 107 12.71 13.70 7.66
C GLY A 107 11.96 14.90 8.25
N THR A 108 12.56 15.64 9.17
CA THR A 108 11.97 16.85 9.75
C THR A 108 11.85 17.97 8.71
N SER A 109 12.85 18.11 7.85
CA SER A 109 12.82 19.08 6.76
C SER A 109 11.79 18.75 5.70
N ALA A 110 11.58 17.47 5.40
CA ALA A 110 10.50 17.02 4.52
C ALA A 110 9.14 17.42 5.10
N LEU A 111 8.92 17.23 6.40
CA LEU A 111 7.70 17.68 7.08
C LEU A 111 7.52 19.20 7.01
N HIS A 112 8.57 19.97 7.28
CA HIS A 112 8.52 21.44 7.16
C HIS A 112 8.19 21.88 5.73
N PHE A 113 8.76 21.23 4.71
CA PHE A 113 8.43 21.50 3.33
C PHE A 113 6.93 21.30 3.06
N LEU A 114 6.36 20.18 3.54
CA LEU A 114 4.93 19.87 3.37
C LEU A 114 4.02 20.87 4.08
N GLN A 115 4.39 21.32 5.27
CA GLN A 115 3.64 22.33 6.04
C GLN A 115 3.62 23.71 5.37
N ASN A 116 4.58 23.99 4.48
CA ASN A 116 4.68 25.27 3.77
C ASN A 116 4.15 25.21 2.32
N LEU A 117 3.47 24.12 1.93
CA LEU A 117 2.81 24.04 0.63
C LEU A 117 1.63 25.02 0.58
N THR A 118 1.56 25.78 -0.50
CA THR A 118 0.41 26.65 -0.79
C THR A 118 -0.84 25.84 -1.13
N PRO A 119 -2.06 26.38 -0.94
CA PRO A 119 -3.29 25.69 -1.33
C PRO A 119 -3.31 25.23 -2.80
N ASP A 120 -2.83 26.08 -3.72
CA ASP A 120 -2.73 25.74 -5.15
C ASP A 120 -1.82 24.54 -5.40
N GLN A 121 -0.66 24.51 -4.74
CA GLN A 121 0.27 23.37 -4.83
C GLN A 121 -0.35 22.08 -4.29
N ARG A 122 -1.11 22.17 -3.19
CA ARG A 122 -1.82 21.00 -2.62
C ARG A 122 -2.90 20.50 -3.58
N GLU A 123 -3.63 21.40 -4.23
CA GLU A 123 -4.66 21.04 -5.19
C GLU A 123 -4.07 20.43 -6.48
N GLU A 124 -2.97 20.97 -7.00
CA GLU A 124 -2.23 20.37 -8.12
C GLU A 124 -1.72 18.96 -7.78
N MET A 125 -1.13 18.80 -6.60
CA MET A 125 -0.66 17.51 -6.10
C MET A 125 -1.82 16.50 -5.98
N LYS A 126 -2.95 16.93 -5.40
CA LYS A 126 -4.17 16.13 -5.26
C LYS A 126 -4.69 15.66 -6.62
N LYS A 127 -4.80 16.57 -7.59
CA LYS A 127 -5.21 16.24 -8.97
C LYS A 127 -4.27 15.23 -9.61
N ALA A 128 -2.95 15.43 -9.52
CA ALA A 128 -1.97 14.52 -10.09
C ALA A 128 -2.05 13.10 -9.48
N VAL A 129 -2.18 13.00 -8.16
CA VAL A 129 -2.38 11.71 -7.47
C VAL A 129 -3.67 11.02 -7.96
N LEU A 130 -4.78 11.76 -8.08
CA LEU A 130 -6.05 11.23 -8.57
C LEU A 130 -5.93 10.74 -10.01
N THR A 131 -5.33 11.52 -10.92
CA THR A 131 -5.14 11.15 -12.32
C THR A 131 -4.38 9.83 -12.47
N LEU A 132 -3.24 9.69 -11.76
CA LEU A 132 -2.45 8.46 -11.83
C LEU A 132 -3.17 7.26 -11.20
N THR A 133 -3.87 7.48 -10.10
CA THR A 133 -4.60 6.42 -9.40
C THR A 133 -5.83 5.96 -10.20
N GLN A 134 -6.54 6.88 -10.85
CA GLN A 134 -7.64 6.54 -11.77
C GLN A 134 -7.13 5.69 -12.94
N ARG A 135 -5.96 6.02 -13.50
CA ARG A 135 -5.32 5.21 -14.54
C ARG A 135 -4.98 3.81 -14.03
N ALA A 136 -4.38 3.71 -12.84
CA ALA A 136 -4.09 2.42 -12.21
C ALA A 136 -5.36 1.58 -11.95
N ASN A 137 -6.41 2.19 -11.40
CA ASN A 137 -7.68 1.52 -11.18
C ASN A 137 -8.35 1.05 -12.49
N TYR A 138 -8.23 1.84 -13.57
CA TYR A 138 -8.71 1.47 -14.88
C TYR A 138 -8.01 0.20 -15.41
N GLU A 139 -6.67 0.18 -15.43
CA GLU A 139 -5.87 -0.99 -15.85
C GLU A 139 -6.22 -2.22 -15.01
N ARG A 140 -6.29 -2.03 -13.69
CA ARG A 140 -6.67 -3.07 -12.72
C ARG A 140 -8.06 -3.66 -12.96
N SER A 141 -9.00 -2.89 -13.50
CA SER A 141 -10.36 -3.34 -13.77
C SER A 141 -10.43 -4.38 -14.89
N PHE A 142 -9.45 -4.40 -15.80
CA PHE A 142 -9.29 -5.43 -16.83
C PHE A 142 -8.50 -6.62 -16.29
N ASP A 143 -7.40 -6.35 -15.59
CA ASP A 143 -6.54 -7.37 -15.00
C ASP A 143 -5.98 -6.91 -13.65
N SER A 144 -6.40 -7.60 -12.59
CA SER A 144 -5.98 -7.29 -11.21
C SER A 144 -4.47 -7.39 -10.94
N SER A 145 -3.69 -7.95 -11.86
CA SER A 145 -2.23 -8.00 -11.82
C SER A 145 -1.56 -6.72 -12.33
N HIS A 146 -2.30 -5.84 -13.03
CA HIS A 146 -1.85 -4.52 -13.48
C HIS A 146 -2.41 -3.39 -12.61
N GLY A 147 -1.91 -2.18 -12.81
CA GLY A 147 -2.40 -0.98 -12.11
C GLY A 147 -2.26 -1.08 -10.60
N ARG A 148 -1.12 -1.56 -10.10
CA ARG A 148 -0.89 -1.74 -8.67
C ARG A 148 -0.63 -0.40 -8.01
N ILE A 149 -1.29 -0.18 -6.87
CA ILE A 149 -1.16 1.02 -6.04
C ILE A 149 -0.66 0.55 -4.67
N MET A 150 0.42 1.14 -4.20
CA MET A 150 0.98 0.92 -2.86
C MET A 150 1.13 2.25 -2.16
N MET A 151 0.75 2.30 -0.89
CA MET A 151 0.93 3.48 -0.04
C MET A 151 1.69 3.12 1.22
N GLY A 152 2.65 3.95 1.59
CA GLY A 152 3.40 3.85 2.84
C GLY A 152 3.16 5.11 3.68
N PHE A 153 2.38 5.02 4.75
CA PHE A 153 2.12 6.14 5.65
C PHE A 153 3.13 6.14 6.77
N CYS A 154 3.97 7.16 6.87
CA CYS A 154 4.82 7.42 8.03
C CYS A 154 4.11 8.46 8.92
N CYS A 155 3.63 8.07 10.08
CA CYS A 155 2.81 8.93 10.93
C CYS A 155 3.38 9.08 12.34
N ALA A 156 3.09 10.20 12.99
CA ALA A 156 3.52 10.48 14.35
C ALA A 156 2.81 9.60 15.38
N ASN A 157 1.62 9.09 15.04
CA ASN A 157 0.84 8.17 15.86
C ASN A 157 -0.17 7.35 15.05
N ALA A 158 -0.75 6.34 15.69
CA ALA A 158 -1.75 5.48 15.08
C ALA A 158 -3.05 6.22 14.69
N TYR A 159 -3.43 7.31 15.39
CA TYR A 159 -4.61 8.10 15.03
C TYR A 159 -4.43 8.79 13.68
N GLU A 160 -3.29 9.44 13.47
CA GLU A 160 -2.95 10.10 12.21
C GLU A 160 -2.93 9.09 11.05
N ALA A 161 -2.34 7.90 11.27
CA ALA A 161 -2.31 6.85 10.25
C ALA A 161 -3.71 6.34 9.88
N LEU A 162 -4.57 6.13 10.88
CA LEU A 162 -5.97 5.73 10.65
C LEU A 162 -6.78 6.82 9.94
N ALA A 163 -6.57 8.09 10.31
CA ALA A 163 -7.21 9.22 9.63
C ALA A 163 -6.75 9.31 8.17
N GLY A 164 -5.45 9.19 7.91
CA GLY A 164 -4.87 9.16 6.56
C GLY A 164 -5.42 8.00 5.73
N LEU A 165 -5.47 6.77 6.26
CA LEU A 165 -6.11 5.65 5.56
C LEU A 165 -7.58 5.92 5.25
N LYS A 166 -8.34 6.46 6.21
CA LYS A 166 -9.77 6.75 6.06
C LYS A 166 -10.05 7.84 5.03
N SER A 167 -9.13 8.78 4.80
CA SER A 167 -9.28 9.82 3.78
C SER A 167 -8.78 9.35 2.41
N TRP A 168 -7.56 8.79 2.34
CA TRP A 168 -6.92 8.37 1.10
C TRP A 168 -7.66 7.22 0.41
N VAL A 169 -7.99 6.14 1.12
CA VAL A 169 -8.59 4.94 0.52
C VAL A 169 -9.89 5.24 -0.25
N PRO A 170 -10.90 5.94 0.33
CA PRO A 170 -12.10 6.29 -0.43
C PRO A 170 -11.83 7.36 -1.50
N ALA A 171 -11.00 8.37 -1.25
CA ALA A 171 -10.72 9.42 -2.23
C ALA A 171 -10.07 8.86 -3.51
N LEU A 172 -9.22 7.86 -3.36
CA LEU A 172 -8.55 7.17 -4.46
C LEU A 172 -9.41 6.07 -5.09
N ASN A 173 -10.61 5.80 -4.58
CA ASN A 173 -11.48 4.70 -5.01
C ASN A 173 -10.75 3.35 -5.04
N VAL A 174 -9.90 3.09 -4.04
CA VAL A 174 -9.16 1.82 -3.91
C VAL A 174 -9.86 0.87 -2.91
N PRO A 175 -9.64 -0.46 -3.01
CA PRO A 175 -10.31 -1.42 -2.16
C PRO A 175 -10.05 -1.21 -0.66
N ARG A 176 -11.06 -1.43 0.16
CA ARG A 176 -10.91 -1.53 1.62
C ARG A 176 -10.57 -2.98 2.00
N GLY A 177 -9.63 -3.15 2.92
CA GLY A 177 -9.28 -4.44 3.49
C GLY A 177 -9.09 -4.38 5.00
N LEU A 178 -8.51 -5.44 5.54
CA LEU A 178 -8.21 -5.53 6.97
C LEU A 178 -6.93 -4.76 7.29
N LEU A 179 -6.93 -4.09 8.45
CA LEU A 179 -5.72 -3.53 9.02
C LEU A 179 -5.14 -4.52 10.02
N HIS A 180 -3.97 -5.06 9.69
CA HIS A 180 -3.20 -6.00 10.50
C HIS A 180 -2.21 -5.24 11.39
N GLY A 181 -1.75 -5.86 12.47
CA GLY A 181 -0.73 -5.29 13.37
C GLY A 181 -1.30 -4.40 14.49
N MET A 182 -2.62 -4.40 14.68
CA MET A 182 -3.29 -3.68 15.78
C MET A 182 -3.58 -4.55 17.01
N ASP A 183 -3.21 -5.83 16.97
CA ASP A 183 -3.45 -6.79 18.04
C ASP A 183 -2.17 -7.57 18.41
N ILE A 184 -2.13 -8.04 19.65
CA ILE A 184 -1.13 -9.00 20.13
C ILE A 184 -1.90 -10.23 20.59
N ASP A 185 -1.64 -11.38 19.96
CA ASP A 185 -2.33 -12.64 20.23
C ASP A 185 -3.87 -12.53 20.16
N GLY A 186 -4.39 -11.74 19.20
CA GLY A 186 -5.83 -11.51 19.03
C GLY A 186 -6.44 -10.52 20.02
N VAL A 187 -5.63 -9.89 20.88
CA VAL A 187 -6.07 -8.85 21.80
C VAL A 187 -5.72 -7.47 21.23
N PRO A 188 -6.73 -6.65 20.87
CA PRO A 188 -6.50 -5.30 20.37
C PRO A 188 -5.65 -4.47 21.33
N GLN A 189 -4.67 -3.75 20.79
CA GLN A 189 -3.82 -2.85 21.55
C GLN A 189 -4.41 -1.43 21.55
N PRO A 190 -4.32 -0.70 22.68
CA PRO A 190 -4.60 0.73 22.72
C PRO A 190 -3.74 1.51 21.70
N LEU A 191 -4.33 2.51 21.05
CA LEU A 191 -3.67 3.29 19.98
C LEU A 191 -2.48 4.10 20.51
N GLU A 192 -2.52 4.45 21.79
CA GLU A 192 -1.50 5.24 22.49
C GLU A 192 -0.19 4.47 22.66
N ASN A 193 -0.23 3.13 22.57
CA ASN A 193 0.93 2.27 22.81
C ASN A 193 1.88 2.17 21.61
N PHE A 194 1.45 2.60 20.41
CA PHE A 194 2.23 2.38 19.19
C PHE A 194 3.33 3.41 18.95
N GLY A 195 3.27 4.59 19.57
CA GLY A 195 4.19 5.68 19.24
C GLY A 195 4.08 6.06 17.75
N CYS A 196 5.20 6.37 17.10
CA CYS A 196 5.24 6.59 15.65
C CYS A 196 5.01 5.28 14.90
N VAL A 197 4.29 5.34 13.77
CA VAL A 197 3.87 4.14 13.04
C VAL A 197 4.14 4.25 11.55
N TYR A 198 4.33 3.10 10.92
CA TYR A 198 4.36 2.94 9.47
C TYR A 198 3.21 2.04 9.05
N VAL A 199 2.41 2.49 8.08
CA VAL A 199 1.35 1.68 7.48
C VAL A 199 1.65 1.38 6.03
N LYS A 200 1.76 0.09 5.70
CA LYS A 200 1.90 -0.41 4.33
C LYS A 200 0.56 -0.87 3.80
N TYR A 201 0.01 -0.17 2.82
CA TYR A 201 -1.21 -0.52 2.10
C TYR A 201 -0.88 -0.97 0.67
N SER A 202 -1.59 -1.97 0.13
CA SER A 202 -1.40 -2.44 -1.25
C SER A 202 -2.71 -2.90 -1.90
N THR A 203 -2.96 -2.47 -3.14
CA THR A 203 -4.07 -3.01 -3.95
C THR A 203 -3.72 -4.36 -4.60
N GLY A 204 -2.42 -4.64 -4.80
CA GLY A 204 -1.93 -5.92 -5.34
C GLY A 204 -1.59 -6.92 -4.23
N GLY A 205 -1.84 -8.22 -4.47
CA GLY A 205 -1.51 -9.26 -3.48
C GLY A 205 -2.18 -10.62 -3.63
N ALA A 206 -3.26 -10.78 -4.40
CA ALA A 206 -3.86 -12.11 -4.56
C ALA A 206 -3.14 -12.92 -5.67
N MET A 207 -1.89 -13.33 -5.44
CA MET A 207 -1.37 -14.49 -6.18
C MET A 207 -2.27 -15.68 -5.85
N THR A 208 -2.68 -16.46 -6.84
CA THR A 208 -3.35 -17.72 -6.53
C THR A 208 -2.41 -18.61 -5.72
N PHE A 209 -2.93 -19.52 -4.90
CA PHE A 209 -2.09 -20.50 -4.19
C PHE A 209 -1.18 -21.30 -5.15
N SER A 210 -1.58 -21.44 -6.42
CA SER A 210 -0.76 -22.04 -7.47
C SER A 210 0.42 -21.14 -7.87
N ASP A 211 0.19 -19.84 -8.02
CA ASP A 211 1.24 -18.87 -8.41
C ASP A 211 2.20 -18.58 -7.26
N MET A 212 1.71 -18.60 -6.01
CA MET A 212 2.54 -18.52 -4.81
C MET A 212 3.45 -19.74 -4.68
N ARG A 213 2.91 -20.96 -4.87
CA ARG A 213 3.71 -22.20 -4.85
C ARG A 213 4.75 -22.27 -5.97
N LYS A 214 4.45 -21.71 -7.15
CA LYS A 214 5.38 -21.67 -8.28
C LYS A 214 6.44 -20.58 -8.15
N SER A 215 6.10 -19.45 -7.53
CA SER A 215 6.99 -18.29 -7.44
C SER A 215 7.92 -18.30 -6.23
N GLY A 216 7.63 -19.11 -5.19
CA GLY A 216 8.41 -19.15 -3.96
C GLY A 216 8.29 -17.86 -3.12
N LYS A 217 7.34 -16.97 -3.45
CA LYS A 217 7.07 -15.73 -2.71
C LYS A 217 6.38 -16.05 -1.38
N GLY A 218 6.81 -15.37 -0.32
CA GLY A 218 6.37 -15.59 1.07
C GLY A 218 4.97 -15.10 1.42
N PHE A 219 4.66 -15.03 2.72
CA PHE A 219 3.33 -14.75 3.28
C PHE A 219 2.69 -13.41 2.82
N ASP A 220 3.47 -12.43 2.38
CA ASP A 220 2.97 -11.17 1.78
C ASP A 220 2.05 -11.40 0.56
N ALA A 221 2.17 -12.56 -0.10
CA ALA A 221 1.30 -12.96 -1.20
C ALA A 221 -0.10 -13.47 -0.76
N LEU A 222 -0.39 -13.45 0.55
CA LEU A 222 -1.72 -13.79 1.10
C LEU A 222 -2.59 -12.57 1.38
N TRP A 223 -2.03 -11.36 1.34
CA TRP A 223 -2.79 -10.15 1.65
C TRP A 223 -3.82 -9.89 0.57
N LYS A 224 -5.07 -9.67 0.99
CA LYS A 224 -6.14 -9.36 0.07
C LYS A 224 -5.95 -7.93 -0.45
N PRO A 225 -6.42 -7.62 -1.67
CA PRO A 225 -6.47 -6.25 -2.15
C PRO A 225 -7.10 -5.31 -1.11
N GLY A 226 -6.35 -4.27 -0.73
CA GLY A 226 -6.81 -3.29 0.26
C GLY A 226 -6.43 -3.61 1.71
N ASP A 227 -5.84 -4.78 1.98
CA ASP A 227 -5.25 -5.06 3.29
C ASP A 227 -4.06 -4.11 3.54
N ALA A 228 -3.89 -3.75 4.79
CA ALA A 228 -2.79 -2.93 5.26
C ALA A 228 -2.14 -3.53 6.50
N LEU A 229 -0.84 -3.26 6.69
CA LEU A 229 -0.09 -3.65 7.87
C LEU A 229 0.40 -2.39 8.59
N LEU A 230 0.11 -2.29 9.88
CA LEU A 230 0.66 -1.28 10.79
C LEU A 230 1.84 -1.86 11.55
N GLU A 231 2.94 -1.11 11.57
CA GLU A 231 4.16 -1.43 12.32
C GLU A 231 4.62 -0.19 13.10
N THR A 232 5.38 -0.38 14.17
CA THR A 232 6.08 0.72 14.85
C THR A 232 7.17 1.28 13.94
N TYR A 233 7.38 2.59 13.98
CA TYR A 233 8.28 3.29 13.07
C TYR A 233 9.23 4.23 13.81
N ASP A 234 10.53 3.97 13.68
CA ASP A 234 11.59 4.74 14.35
C ASP A 234 12.19 5.85 13.46
N GLY A 235 11.65 6.07 12.26
CA GLY A 235 12.16 7.09 11.35
C GLY A 235 11.51 8.47 11.54
N ASP A 236 12.12 9.48 10.89
CA ASP A 236 11.73 10.89 11.08
C ASP A 236 10.84 11.44 9.95
N PHE A 237 10.64 10.70 8.87
CA PHE A 237 9.75 11.14 7.78
C PHE A 237 8.28 11.10 8.23
N ARG A 238 7.48 12.07 7.79
CA ARG A 238 6.03 12.13 8.07
C ARG A 238 5.25 12.44 6.80
N GLY A 239 4.23 11.64 6.53
CA GLY A 239 3.39 11.71 5.33
C GLY A 239 3.30 10.38 4.57
N VAL A 240 2.99 10.43 3.27
CA VAL A 240 2.64 9.27 2.44
C VAL A 240 3.63 9.09 1.29
N TYR A 241 4.20 7.91 1.17
CA TYR A 241 4.83 7.45 -0.06
C TYR A 241 3.79 6.79 -0.95
N LEU A 242 3.74 7.18 -2.22
CA LEU A 242 2.85 6.60 -3.23
C LEU A 242 3.69 5.88 -4.29
N ASN A 243 3.43 4.59 -4.48
CA ASN A 243 4.05 3.81 -5.55
C ASN A 243 2.96 3.23 -6.48
N LEU A 244 3.16 3.42 -7.78
CA LEU A 244 2.23 3.07 -8.84
C LEU A 244 2.96 2.21 -9.88
N GLU A 245 2.44 1.01 -10.13
CA GLU A 245 2.91 0.13 -11.20
C GLU A 245 1.84 0.11 -12.31
N LEU A 246 2.04 0.94 -13.33
CA LEU A 246 1.19 1.00 -14.53
C LEU A 246 1.69 0.03 -15.61
N GLU A 247 0.84 -0.26 -16.60
CA GLU A 247 1.17 -1.13 -17.73
C GLU A 247 2.32 -0.62 -18.63
N ASP A 248 2.65 0.67 -18.55
CA ASP A 248 3.73 1.28 -19.32
C ASP A 248 5.15 0.88 -18.84
N GLY A 249 5.25 0.16 -17.72
CA GLY A 249 6.50 -0.35 -17.17
C GLY A 249 7.40 0.73 -16.57
N VAL A 250 6.94 1.98 -16.45
CA VAL A 250 7.71 3.07 -15.84
C VAL A 250 7.56 2.99 -14.32
N PHE A 251 8.68 2.91 -13.62
CA PHE A 251 8.72 2.94 -12.17
C PHE A 251 8.31 4.32 -11.63
N ARG A 252 7.24 4.38 -10.84
CA ARG A 252 6.73 5.60 -10.23
C ARG A 252 6.65 5.45 -8.72
N GLN A 253 7.50 6.18 -8.03
CA GLN A 253 7.45 6.34 -6.58
C GLN A 253 7.58 7.82 -6.27
N PHE A 254 6.61 8.36 -5.55
CA PHE A 254 6.55 9.75 -5.13
C PHE A 254 6.47 9.85 -3.62
N GLY A 255 7.02 10.92 -3.06
CA GLY A 255 6.90 11.19 -1.64
C GLY A 255 8.09 11.92 -1.05
N VAL A 256 7.93 12.46 0.16
CA VAL A 256 6.76 12.22 1.04
C VAL A 256 5.64 13.23 0.74
N LEU A 257 4.37 12.77 0.66
CA LEU A 257 3.16 13.59 0.43
C LEU A 257 2.41 13.88 1.75
N PRO A 258 1.58 14.94 1.86
CA PRO A 258 0.85 15.22 3.10
C PRO A 258 -0.13 14.10 3.51
N THR A 259 -0.13 13.67 4.77
CA THR A 259 -1.10 12.66 5.28
C THR A 259 -2.54 13.12 5.14
N ASP A 260 -2.75 14.43 5.26
CA ASP A 260 -4.03 15.14 5.25
C ASP A 260 -4.44 15.62 3.84
N LEU A 261 -3.76 15.20 2.77
CA LEU A 261 -4.03 15.66 1.39
C LEU A 261 -5.51 15.50 0.95
N PHE A 262 -6.20 14.49 1.49
CA PHE A 262 -7.59 14.17 1.18
C PHE A 262 -8.54 14.33 2.38
N MET A 263 -8.09 14.93 3.48
CA MET A 263 -9.01 15.26 4.58
C MET A 263 -9.90 16.43 4.17
N GLU A 264 -11.17 16.38 4.55
CA GLU A 264 -12.07 17.53 4.42
C GLU A 264 -11.49 18.64 5.32
N GLN A 265 -11.30 19.83 4.76
CA GLN A 265 -11.11 21.01 5.60
C GLN A 265 -12.48 21.27 6.18
N ASP A 266 -12.64 21.11 7.49
CA ASP A 266 -13.83 21.62 8.16
C ASP A 266 -13.85 23.12 7.87
N ASP A 267 -14.74 23.57 6.99
CA ASP A 267 -14.98 24.99 6.71
C ASP A 267 -15.59 25.59 7.98
N ASP A 268 -14.74 25.90 8.96
CA ASP A 268 -15.09 26.46 10.29
C ASP A 268 -15.64 27.91 10.22
N ASP A 269 -16.13 28.36 9.06
CA ASP A 269 -16.50 29.76 8.78
C ASP A 269 -18.00 29.94 8.43
N GLU A 270 -18.92 29.33 9.18
CA GLU A 270 -20.36 29.68 9.04
C GLU A 270 -21.15 29.58 10.36
N TRP A 271 -20.70 30.30 11.40
CA TRP A 271 -21.50 30.58 12.60
C TRP A 271 -21.46 32.05 13.03
N ASP A 272 -21.41 32.97 12.07
CA ASP A 272 -21.73 34.39 12.30
C ASP A 272 -23.10 34.70 11.69
N ASP A 273 -24.18 34.51 12.47
CA ASP A 273 -25.47 35.21 12.33
C ASP A 273 -26.25 35.24 13.65
#